data_AF-A0A955L6N5-F1
#
_entry.id   AF-A0A955L6N5-F1
#
_cell.length_a   1.000
_cell.length_b   1.000
_cell.length_c   1.000
_cell.angle_alpha   90.00
_cell.angle_beta   90.00
_cell.angle_gamma   90.00
#
_symmetry.space_group_name_H-M   'P 1'
#
loop_
_entity.id
_entity.type
_entity.pdbx_description
1 polymer ?
#
loop_
_entity_poly.entity_id
_entity_poly.type
_entity_poly.pdbx_seq_one_letter_code
_entity_poly.pdbx_strand_id
1 'polypeptide(L)'
;PRWGGRVNGHDVLTSAYTYSEFYQIISWSKQKFVEYGLPVPKSYRAGGWFLDLDNIRALEDQGFLIESSGREFYIWGPNQQQGLWTLTSTTVPYQPSKVNQNANEPEPTFNIWEFPNNGVDSTNRSAADMIARFDDNYKGVPLLEPQTVTYLSHPHWFDIFDSPKLREVFTHTGKYKFSEDNGPVIYTTLEGAYPTWTEK
;
A
#
# COMPACT_ATOMS: atom_id res chain seq x y z
N PRO A 1 12.61 2.31 16.72
CA PRO A 1 11.41 2.97 17.30
C PRO A 1 10.31 1.95 17.61
N ARG A 2 9.44 2.24 18.58
CA ARG A 2 8.25 1.42 18.88
C ARG A 2 7.02 2.30 18.96
N TRP A 3 5.90 1.88 18.38
CA TRP A 3 4.64 2.63 18.49
C TRP A 3 3.97 2.45 19.86
N GLY A 4 4.18 1.31 20.51
CA GLY A 4 3.61 0.96 21.80
C GLY A 4 4.65 0.54 22.85
N GLY A 5 4.16 -0.01 23.96
CA GLY A 5 4.97 -0.41 25.11
C GLY A 5 5.29 -1.91 25.17
N ARG A 6 4.85 -2.71 24.20
CA ARG A 6 5.06 -4.16 24.24
C ARG A 6 6.53 -4.50 24.00
N VAL A 7 6.99 -5.57 24.65
CA VAL A 7 8.39 -6.03 24.59
C VAL A 7 8.60 -7.18 23.59
N ASN A 8 7.51 -7.70 23.00
CA ASN A 8 7.51 -8.87 22.12
C ASN A 8 7.80 -8.57 20.63
N GLY A 9 8.28 -7.37 20.32
CA GLY A 9 8.60 -6.97 18.94
C GLY A 9 7.42 -6.52 18.09
N HIS A 10 6.18 -6.84 18.47
CA HIS A 10 4.95 -6.44 17.75
C HIS A 10 4.87 -4.92 17.53
N ASP A 11 5.42 -4.16 18.47
CA ASP A 11 5.34 -2.71 18.45
C ASP A 11 6.50 -2.04 17.71
N VAL A 12 7.47 -2.82 17.21
CA VAL A 12 8.65 -2.32 16.50
C VAL A 12 8.25 -1.90 15.08
N LEU A 13 8.59 -0.67 14.72
CA LEU A 13 8.32 -0.14 13.39
C LEU A 13 9.23 -0.79 12.35
N THR A 14 8.79 -0.95 11.12
CA THR A 14 9.67 -1.43 10.04
C THR A 14 10.89 -0.51 9.87
N SER A 15 10.69 0.81 9.91
CA SER A 15 11.76 1.83 9.93
C SER A 15 12.67 1.83 11.16
N ALA A 16 12.47 0.90 12.11
CA ALA A 16 13.42 0.69 13.19
C ALA A 16 14.59 -0.21 12.79
N TYR A 17 14.45 -0.98 11.72
CA TYR A 17 15.47 -1.88 11.24
C TYR A 17 16.39 -1.15 10.27
N THR A 18 17.69 -1.29 10.48
CA THR A 18 18.70 -0.85 9.51
C THR A 18 18.53 -1.59 8.19
N TYR A 19 19.10 -1.06 7.10
CA TYR A 19 19.15 -1.75 5.81
C TYR A 19 19.54 -3.23 5.95
N SER A 20 20.63 -3.53 6.66
CA SER A 20 21.16 -4.89 6.79
C SER A 20 20.25 -5.82 7.59
N GLU A 21 19.62 -5.32 8.66
CA GLU A 21 18.67 -6.10 9.45
C GLU A 21 17.39 -6.38 8.66
N PHE A 22 16.86 -5.35 8.00
CA PHE A 22 15.67 -5.49 7.18
C PHE A 22 15.90 -6.40 5.98
N TYR A 23 17.05 -6.30 5.32
CA TYR A 23 17.46 -7.20 4.23
C TYR A 23 17.48 -8.66 4.69
N GLN A 24 17.98 -8.95 5.90
CA GLN A 24 17.97 -10.30 6.47
C GLN A 24 16.54 -10.80 6.72
N ILE A 25 15.67 -9.95 7.28
CA ILE A 25 14.26 -10.27 7.52
C ILE A 25 13.55 -10.61 6.21
N ILE A 26 13.76 -9.78 5.17
CA ILE A 26 13.17 -9.98 3.85
C ILE A 26 13.72 -11.23 3.17
N SER A 27 15.03 -11.47 3.24
CA SER A 27 15.67 -12.68 2.71
C SER A 27 15.09 -13.94 3.36
N TRP A 28 14.97 -13.94 4.68
CA TRP A 28 14.36 -15.05 5.42
C TRP A 28 12.89 -15.25 5.03
N SER A 29 12.12 -14.17 4.90
CA SER A 29 10.71 -14.23 4.47
C SER A 29 10.56 -14.88 3.09
N LYS A 30 11.37 -14.45 2.11
CA LYS A 30 11.36 -15.05 0.76
C LYS A 30 11.72 -16.53 0.79
N GLN A 31 12.70 -16.94 1.62
CA GLN A 31 13.04 -18.35 1.79
C GLN A 31 11.86 -19.15 2.33
N LYS A 32 11.07 -18.60 3.27
CA LYS A 32 9.87 -19.26 3.79
C LYS A 32 8.81 -19.45 2.72
N PHE A 33 8.59 -18.48 1.83
CA PHE A 33 7.68 -18.69 0.69
C PHE A 33 8.11 -19.89 -0.16
N VAL A 34 9.40 -19.98 -0.50
CA VAL A 34 9.95 -21.09 -1.29
C VAL A 34 9.82 -22.43 -0.56
N GLU A 35 10.14 -22.47 0.75
CA GLU A 35 10.02 -23.67 1.59
C GLU A 35 8.59 -24.23 1.60
N TYR A 36 7.59 -23.36 1.58
CA TYR A 36 6.17 -23.74 1.55
C TYR A 36 5.60 -23.88 0.12
N GLY A 37 6.43 -23.86 -0.92
CA GLY A 37 6.00 -24.02 -2.31
C GLY A 37 5.20 -22.84 -2.86
N LEU A 38 5.31 -21.66 -2.25
CA LEU A 38 4.69 -20.43 -2.70
C LEU A 38 5.59 -19.66 -3.68
N PRO A 39 5.03 -18.91 -4.63
CA PRO A 39 5.80 -18.00 -5.47
C PRO A 39 6.57 -16.97 -4.63
N VAL A 40 7.77 -16.60 -5.08
CA VAL A 40 8.54 -15.53 -4.44
C VAL A 40 7.74 -14.22 -4.52
N PRO A 41 7.49 -13.52 -3.40
CA PRO A 41 6.69 -12.31 -3.40
C PRO A 41 7.40 -11.18 -4.17
N LYS A 42 6.63 -10.44 -4.95
CA LYS A 42 7.09 -9.27 -5.72
C LYS A 42 6.60 -7.93 -5.15
N SER A 43 5.70 -7.97 -4.18
CA SER A 43 5.10 -6.79 -3.54
C SER A 43 5.32 -6.81 -2.03
N TYR A 44 5.53 -5.64 -1.43
CA TYR A 44 5.69 -5.50 0.02
C TYR A 44 4.78 -4.40 0.59
N ARG A 45 4.42 -4.53 1.88
CA ARG A 45 3.74 -3.47 2.65
C ARG A 45 4.28 -3.47 4.07
N ALA A 46 4.76 -2.34 4.54
CA ALA A 46 5.31 -2.24 5.89
C ALA A 46 4.27 -2.43 6.99
N GLY A 47 4.71 -3.09 8.06
CA GLY A 47 3.96 -3.14 9.33
C GLY A 47 3.75 -1.72 9.85
N GLY A 48 2.50 -1.38 10.13
CA GLY A 48 2.13 -0.03 10.55
C GLY A 48 2.53 1.06 9.55
N TRP A 49 2.74 0.79 8.25
CA TRP A 49 3.01 1.84 7.26
C TRP A 49 4.32 2.63 7.47
N PHE A 50 5.26 2.11 8.27
CA PHE A 50 6.53 2.79 8.57
C PHE A 50 7.67 2.21 7.72
N LEU A 51 7.66 2.49 6.42
CA LEU A 51 8.76 2.17 5.52
C LEU A 51 9.56 3.43 5.24
N ASP A 52 10.88 3.40 5.41
CA ASP A 52 11.78 4.52 5.09
C ASP A 52 12.60 4.24 3.81
N LEU A 53 13.38 5.23 3.37
CA LEU A 53 14.24 5.14 2.18
C LEU A 53 15.25 3.98 2.24
N ASP A 54 15.83 3.69 3.42
CA ASP A 54 16.78 2.60 3.58
C ASP A 54 16.11 1.24 3.41
N ASN A 55 14.88 1.11 3.90
CA ASN A 55 14.09 -0.10 3.75
C ASN A 55 13.56 -0.25 2.31
N ILE A 56 13.17 0.84 1.63
CA ILE A 56 12.83 0.82 0.19
C ILE A 56 14.02 0.32 -0.62
N ARG A 57 15.23 0.84 -0.35
CA ARG A 57 16.47 0.37 -1.00
C ARG A 57 16.67 -1.14 -0.81
N ALA A 58 16.46 -1.66 0.39
CA ALA A 58 16.59 -3.09 0.65
C ALA A 58 15.57 -3.93 -0.13
N LEU A 59 14.35 -3.42 -0.36
CA LEU A 59 13.34 -4.09 -1.19
C LEU A 59 13.75 -4.10 -2.68
N GLU A 60 14.22 -2.96 -3.21
CA GLU A 60 14.77 -2.82 -4.56
C GLU A 60 15.90 -3.85 -4.79
N ASP A 61 16.89 -3.88 -3.89
CA ASP A 61 18.03 -4.82 -3.97
C ASP A 61 17.63 -6.29 -3.81
N GLN A 62 16.43 -6.54 -3.26
CA GLN A 62 15.83 -7.87 -3.15
C GLN A 62 14.89 -8.21 -4.31
N GLY A 63 14.76 -7.34 -5.32
CA GLY A 63 13.97 -7.57 -6.52
C GLY A 63 12.46 -7.45 -6.33
N PHE A 64 12.01 -6.73 -5.30
CA PHE A 64 10.61 -6.32 -5.23
C PHE A 64 10.31 -5.28 -6.32
N LEU A 65 9.14 -5.40 -6.94
CA LEU A 65 8.69 -4.50 -8.00
C LEU A 65 7.73 -3.43 -7.45
N ILE A 66 7.03 -3.78 -6.38
CA ILE A 66 5.97 -2.97 -5.78
C ILE A 66 6.21 -2.86 -4.29
N GLU A 67 6.05 -1.66 -3.76
CA GLU A 67 5.71 -1.44 -2.36
C GLU A 67 4.37 -0.71 -2.28
N SER A 68 3.70 -0.78 -1.14
CA SER A 68 2.35 -0.21 -0.97
C SER A 68 2.17 0.33 0.45
N SER A 69 3.21 0.96 0.98
CA SER A 69 3.22 1.46 2.35
C SER A 69 2.78 2.91 2.44
N GLY A 70 2.84 3.64 1.33
CA GLY A 70 2.51 5.04 1.21
C GLY A 70 1.05 5.34 1.47
N ARG A 71 0.82 6.41 2.23
CA ARG A 71 -0.52 6.86 2.63
C ARG A 71 -0.51 8.29 3.14
N GLU A 72 -1.70 8.78 3.50
CA GLU A 72 -1.86 10.04 4.21
C GLU A 72 -1.10 10.09 5.55
N PHE A 73 -0.64 11.30 5.90
CA PHE A 73 0.06 11.55 7.15
C PHE A 73 -0.81 11.19 8.37
N TYR A 74 -0.16 10.71 9.42
CA TYR A 74 -0.80 10.37 10.67
C TYR A 74 0.19 10.29 11.83
N ILE A 75 -0.33 10.26 13.05
CA ILE A 75 0.42 9.99 14.28
C ILE A 75 -0.13 8.70 14.89
N TRP A 76 0.75 7.79 15.29
CA TRP A 76 0.39 6.44 15.72
C TRP A 76 0.86 6.07 17.13
N GLY A 77 -0.04 5.38 17.83
CA GLY A 77 0.24 4.74 19.10
C GLY A 77 0.47 5.71 20.27
N PRO A 78 0.54 5.18 21.49
CA PRO A 78 0.77 6.00 22.69
C PRO A 78 2.11 6.74 22.64
N ASN A 79 3.11 6.21 21.92
CA ASN A 79 4.42 6.86 21.76
C ASN A 79 4.45 7.94 20.67
N GLN A 80 3.31 8.35 20.13
CA GLN A 80 3.16 9.47 19.18
C GLN A 80 4.11 9.37 17.98
N GLN A 81 4.24 8.18 17.39
CA GLN A 81 5.14 7.98 16.25
C GLN A 81 4.55 8.67 15.01
N GLN A 82 5.30 9.57 14.41
CA GLN A 82 4.87 10.29 13.20
C GLN A 82 5.09 9.43 11.97
N GLY A 83 4.06 9.27 11.14
CA GLY A 83 4.16 8.57 9.86
C GLY A 83 5.19 9.23 8.93
N LEU A 84 5.84 8.40 8.10
CA LEU A 84 6.86 8.83 7.13
C LEU A 84 6.26 9.32 5.81
N TRP A 85 4.99 9.02 5.59
CA TRP A 85 4.26 9.29 4.37
C TRP A 85 3.33 10.50 4.51
N THR A 86 3.20 11.28 3.45
CA THR A 86 2.37 12.48 3.36
C THR A 86 1.59 12.53 2.04
N LEU A 87 1.14 11.37 1.56
CA LEU A 87 0.43 11.24 0.28
C LEU A 87 -1.04 11.68 0.40
N THR A 88 -1.71 11.85 -0.72
CA THR A 88 -3.13 12.25 -0.77
C THR A 88 -4.01 11.10 -1.28
N SER A 89 -5.34 11.27 -1.20
CA SER A 89 -6.28 10.30 -1.77
C SER A 89 -6.18 10.17 -3.28
N THR A 90 -5.57 11.13 -3.97
CA THR A 90 -5.44 11.16 -5.43
C THR A 90 -4.04 10.85 -5.93
N THR A 91 -3.08 10.60 -5.02
CA THR A 91 -1.73 10.19 -5.41
C THR A 91 -1.82 8.90 -6.24
N VAL A 92 -1.30 8.99 -7.47
CA VAL A 92 -1.14 7.86 -8.39
C VAL A 92 0.12 7.07 -8.05
N PRO A 93 0.22 5.79 -8.44
CA PRO A 93 1.47 5.04 -8.38
C PRO A 93 2.65 5.77 -9.03
N TYR A 94 3.82 5.67 -8.41
CA TYR A 94 5.05 6.35 -8.85
C TYR A 94 6.30 5.60 -8.37
N GLN A 95 7.46 5.93 -8.93
CA GLN A 95 8.76 5.50 -8.43
C GLN A 95 9.30 6.53 -7.44
N PRO A 96 9.51 6.20 -6.15
CA PRO A 96 9.93 7.19 -5.16
C PRO A 96 11.36 7.70 -5.41
N SER A 97 11.60 8.99 -5.12
CA SER A 97 12.94 9.58 -5.11
C SER A 97 13.80 8.94 -4.01
N LYS A 98 15.10 8.72 -4.30
CA LYS A 98 16.07 8.19 -3.33
C LYS A 98 16.36 9.12 -2.16
N VAL A 99 15.90 10.37 -2.21
CA VAL A 99 16.03 11.35 -1.10
C VAL A 99 14.69 11.84 -0.56
N ASN A 100 13.57 11.49 -1.20
CA ASN A 100 12.23 11.84 -0.76
C ASN A 100 11.21 10.78 -1.18
N GLN A 101 10.83 9.90 -0.25
CA GLN A 101 9.88 8.83 -0.56
C GLN A 101 8.49 9.36 -0.97
N ASN A 102 8.12 10.61 -0.61
CA ASN A 102 6.81 11.18 -0.87
C ASN A 102 6.65 11.82 -2.26
N ALA A 103 7.65 11.71 -3.12
CA ALA A 103 7.62 12.22 -4.48
C ALA A 103 8.48 11.36 -5.40
N ASN A 104 8.31 11.50 -6.72
CA ASN A 104 9.21 10.94 -7.73
C ASN A 104 10.38 11.87 -8.07
N GLU A 105 10.53 12.97 -7.33
CA GLU A 105 11.60 13.95 -7.53
C GLU A 105 12.21 14.38 -6.19
N PRO A 106 13.49 14.77 -6.17
CA PRO A 106 14.42 14.79 -7.30
C PRO A 106 14.93 13.39 -7.68
N GLU A 107 15.33 13.19 -8.93
CA GLU A 107 16.14 12.04 -9.35
C GLU A 107 17.48 11.93 -8.56
N PRO A 108 18.06 10.72 -8.39
CA PRO A 108 17.58 9.44 -8.89
C PRO A 108 16.37 8.90 -8.11
N THR A 109 15.48 8.17 -8.78
CA THR A 109 14.40 7.38 -8.19
C THR A 109 14.83 5.94 -7.92
N PHE A 110 14.08 5.23 -7.06
CA PHE A 110 14.17 3.79 -6.95
C PHE A 110 13.47 3.10 -8.12
N ASN A 111 13.99 1.95 -8.54
CA ASN A 111 13.37 1.05 -9.50
C ASN A 111 12.35 0.10 -8.81
N ILE A 112 11.52 0.67 -7.94
CA ILE A 112 10.38 0.02 -7.29
C ILE A 112 9.21 1.00 -7.33
N TRP A 113 8.02 0.50 -7.61
CA TRP A 113 6.82 1.32 -7.68
C TRP A 113 6.13 1.35 -6.32
N GLU A 114 5.86 2.55 -5.81
CA GLU A 114 4.96 2.75 -4.69
C GLU A 114 3.52 2.82 -5.20
N PHE A 115 2.67 1.95 -4.67
CA PHE A 115 1.23 1.91 -4.91
C PHE A 115 0.50 2.38 -3.65
N PRO A 116 0.08 3.66 -3.58
CA PRO A 116 -0.46 4.23 -2.35
C PRO A 116 -1.69 3.50 -1.84
N ASN A 117 -1.79 3.34 -0.52
CA ASN A 117 -3.03 2.96 0.19
C ASN A 117 -3.98 4.17 0.29
N ASN A 118 -4.36 4.72 -0.87
CA ASN A 118 -5.20 5.90 -1.01
C ASN A 118 -6.71 5.61 -0.82
N GLY A 119 -7.13 4.35 -0.89
CA GLY A 119 -8.48 3.87 -0.58
C GLY A 119 -8.75 3.61 0.90
N VAL A 120 -7.72 3.69 1.75
CA VAL A 120 -7.74 3.50 3.22
C VAL A 120 -8.11 2.08 3.72
N ASP A 121 -7.92 1.85 5.03
CA ASP A 121 -8.08 0.56 5.72
C ASP A 121 -9.51 0.36 6.24
N SER A 122 -10.17 -0.71 5.79
CA SER A 122 -11.54 -1.05 6.17
C SER A 122 -11.70 -1.35 7.67
N THR A 123 -10.64 -1.73 8.37
CA THR A 123 -10.72 -2.10 9.79
C THR A 123 -10.97 -0.86 10.64
N ASN A 124 -10.28 0.23 10.31
CA ASN A 124 -10.27 1.47 11.11
C ASN A 124 -11.09 2.61 10.49
N ARG A 125 -11.61 2.45 9.27
CA ARG A 125 -12.41 3.46 8.56
C ARG A 125 -13.82 2.97 8.30
N SER A 126 -14.72 3.91 8.00
CA SER A 126 -16.10 3.61 7.62
C SER A 126 -16.22 3.31 6.12
N ALA A 127 -17.33 2.70 5.70
CA ALA A 127 -17.65 2.56 4.27
C ALA A 127 -17.76 3.92 3.57
N ALA A 128 -18.35 4.92 4.24
CA ALA A 128 -18.47 6.27 3.71
C ALA A 128 -17.11 6.92 3.45
N ASP A 129 -16.13 6.73 4.34
CA ASP A 129 -14.76 7.23 4.11
C ASP A 129 -14.14 6.58 2.87
N MET A 130 -14.24 5.26 2.76
CA MET A 130 -13.69 4.49 1.63
C MET A 130 -14.36 4.83 0.29
N ILE A 131 -15.67 5.10 0.30
CA ILE A 131 -16.43 5.58 -0.85
C ILE A 131 -15.97 6.99 -1.24
N ALA A 132 -15.78 7.88 -0.26
CA ALA A 132 -15.25 9.22 -0.54
C ALA A 132 -13.86 9.17 -1.20
N ARG A 133 -12.99 8.23 -0.78
CA ARG A 133 -11.69 8.01 -1.44
C ARG A 133 -11.80 7.53 -2.88
N PHE A 134 -12.78 6.67 -3.18
CA PHE A 134 -13.07 6.32 -4.57
C PHE A 134 -13.53 7.55 -5.36
N ASP A 135 -14.49 8.29 -4.80
CA ASP A 135 -15.09 9.44 -5.47
C ASP A 135 -14.05 10.54 -5.70
N ASP A 136 -13.05 10.72 -4.83
CA ASP A 136 -11.91 11.63 -5.06
C ASP A 136 -11.17 11.36 -6.38
N ASN A 137 -11.14 10.08 -6.78
CA ASN A 137 -10.42 9.58 -7.95
C ASN A 137 -11.29 9.44 -9.20
N TYR A 138 -12.59 9.23 -9.05
CA TYR A 138 -13.51 9.01 -10.16
C TYR A 138 -14.85 9.72 -9.96
N LYS A 139 -15.16 10.67 -10.85
CA LYS A 139 -16.37 11.52 -10.79
C LYS A 139 -17.45 11.09 -11.79
N GLY A 140 -17.43 9.85 -12.27
CA GLY A 140 -18.40 9.35 -13.25
C GLY A 140 -18.13 9.80 -14.70
N VAL A 141 -16.93 10.32 -14.99
CA VAL A 141 -16.49 10.73 -16.32
C VAL A 141 -15.23 9.97 -16.73
N PRO A 142 -14.99 9.73 -18.03
CA PRO A 142 -13.77 9.07 -18.49
C PRO A 142 -12.50 9.74 -17.94
N LEU A 143 -11.55 8.92 -17.48
CA LEU A 143 -10.25 9.38 -17.03
C LEU A 143 -9.30 9.51 -18.23
N LEU A 144 -8.50 10.57 -18.27
CA LEU A 144 -7.48 10.77 -19.31
C LEU A 144 -6.22 9.93 -19.06
N GLU A 145 -5.96 9.62 -17.79
CA GLU A 145 -4.83 8.83 -17.33
C GLU A 145 -5.34 7.70 -16.42
N PRO A 146 -4.62 6.57 -16.33
CA PRO A 146 -4.98 5.52 -15.39
C PRO A 146 -4.97 6.04 -13.94
N GLN A 147 -5.77 5.41 -13.09
CA GLN A 147 -5.79 5.65 -11.66
C GLN A 147 -5.90 4.30 -10.93
N THR A 148 -5.31 4.20 -9.74
CA THR A 148 -5.39 3.02 -8.88
C THR A 148 -5.84 3.44 -7.49
N VAL A 149 -6.93 2.82 -7.02
CA VAL A 149 -7.42 3.00 -5.64
C VAL A 149 -7.18 1.71 -4.87
N THR A 150 -6.28 1.76 -3.89
CA THR A 150 -5.89 0.58 -3.10
C THR A 150 -6.62 0.58 -1.75
N TYR A 151 -7.36 -0.49 -1.48
CA TYR A 151 -8.02 -0.74 -0.20
C TYR A 151 -7.28 -1.82 0.59
N LEU A 152 -7.28 -1.71 1.91
CA LEU A 152 -6.73 -2.73 2.81
C LEU A 152 -7.80 -3.28 3.75
N SER A 153 -7.70 -4.58 4.06
CA SER A 153 -8.46 -5.26 5.12
C SER A 153 -7.56 -6.19 5.94
N HIS A 154 -8.06 -6.72 7.05
CA HIS A 154 -7.32 -7.62 7.92
C HIS A 154 -8.05 -8.96 8.04
N PRO A 155 -7.44 -10.10 7.61
CA PRO A 155 -8.08 -11.42 7.70
C PRO A 155 -8.59 -11.77 9.10
N HIS A 156 -7.87 -11.36 10.15
CA HIS A 156 -8.26 -11.60 11.54
C HIS A 156 -9.57 -10.90 11.94
N TRP A 157 -9.89 -9.79 11.28
CA TRP A 157 -11.03 -8.92 11.58
C TRP A 157 -12.11 -8.93 10.50
N PHE A 158 -11.93 -9.76 9.46
CA PHE A 158 -12.65 -9.60 8.22
C PHE A 158 -14.17 -9.70 8.40
N ASP A 159 -14.64 -10.75 9.06
CA ASP A 159 -16.08 -11.00 9.21
C ASP A 159 -16.75 -10.03 10.18
N ILE A 160 -16.00 -9.46 11.12
CA ILE A 160 -16.53 -8.65 12.21
C ILE A 160 -16.56 -7.16 11.81
N PHE A 161 -15.47 -6.66 11.24
CA PHE A 161 -15.30 -5.23 10.98
C PHE A 161 -15.26 -4.91 9.49
N ASP A 162 -14.60 -5.72 8.65
CA ASP A 162 -14.29 -5.31 7.28
C ASP A 162 -15.42 -5.63 6.29
N SER A 163 -15.92 -6.87 6.30
CA SER A 163 -16.84 -7.42 5.30
C SER A 163 -18.10 -6.58 5.08
N PRO A 164 -18.84 -6.13 6.13
CA PRO A 164 -20.01 -5.28 5.92
C PRO A 164 -19.68 -3.99 5.17
N LYS A 165 -18.58 -3.33 5.57
CA LYS A 165 -18.15 -2.06 4.96
C LYS A 165 -17.65 -2.26 3.53
N LEU A 166 -16.90 -3.34 3.28
CA LEU A 166 -16.40 -3.66 1.94
C LEU A 166 -17.54 -4.03 0.99
N ARG A 167 -18.61 -4.67 1.46
CA ARG A 167 -19.82 -4.90 0.64
C ARG A 167 -20.43 -3.59 0.18
N GLU A 168 -20.52 -2.59 1.05
CA GLU A 168 -21.01 -1.26 0.69
C GLU A 168 -20.09 -0.58 -0.34
N VAL A 169 -18.77 -0.64 -0.14
CA VAL A 169 -17.77 -0.10 -1.10
C VAL A 169 -17.88 -0.79 -2.46
N PHE A 170 -17.96 -2.13 -2.49
CA PHE A 170 -18.09 -2.87 -3.75
C PHE A 170 -19.47 -2.69 -4.39
N THR A 171 -20.52 -2.44 -3.63
CA THR A 171 -21.83 -2.05 -4.18
C THR A 171 -21.75 -0.68 -4.84
N HIS A 172 -21.05 0.28 -4.23
CA HIS A 172 -20.88 1.62 -4.79
C HIS A 172 -20.00 1.63 -6.05
N THR A 173 -18.78 1.10 -5.94
CA THR A 173 -17.82 1.04 -7.06
C THR A 173 -18.28 0.10 -8.17
N GLY A 174 -19.07 -0.92 -7.80
CA GLY A 174 -19.66 -1.90 -8.72
C GLY A 174 -20.56 -1.29 -9.80
N LYS A 175 -21.16 -0.13 -9.53
CA LYS A 175 -21.97 0.65 -10.48
C LYS A 175 -21.21 1.08 -11.72
N TYR A 176 -19.88 0.99 -11.72
CA TYR A 176 -19.00 1.47 -12.78
C TYR A 176 -18.10 0.37 -13.34
N LYS A 177 -18.45 -0.91 -13.16
CA LYS A 177 -17.63 -2.05 -13.59
C LYS A 177 -17.50 -2.13 -15.11
N PHE A 178 -16.27 -2.32 -15.56
CA PHE A 178 -15.94 -2.56 -16.96
C PHE A 178 -16.50 -3.88 -17.49
N SER A 179 -16.45 -4.95 -16.68
CA SER A 179 -16.97 -6.27 -17.07
C SER A 179 -18.48 -6.31 -17.32
N GLU A 180 -19.21 -5.28 -16.87
CA GLU A 180 -20.65 -5.14 -17.01
C GLU A 180 -21.03 -3.99 -17.97
N ASP A 181 -20.05 -3.42 -18.69
CA ASP A 181 -20.21 -2.25 -19.58
C ASP A 181 -20.81 -1.01 -18.87
N ASN A 182 -20.58 -0.90 -17.55
CA ASN A 182 -21.14 0.16 -16.71
C ASN A 182 -20.14 1.31 -16.44
N GLY A 183 -18.85 1.13 -16.75
CA GLY A 183 -17.82 2.14 -16.53
C GLY A 183 -16.39 1.57 -16.58
N PRO A 184 -15.37 2.33 -16.14
CA PRO A 184 -13.96 1.95 -16.29
C PRO A 184 -13.41 1.12 -15.12
N VAL A 185 -14.19 0.78 -14.10
CA VAL A 185 -13.68 0.13 -12.89
C VAL A 185 -13.33 -1.33 -13.15
N ILE A 186 -12.08 -1.67 -12.88
CA ILE A 186 -11.55 -3.04 -12.92
C ILE A 186 -11.02 -3.38 -11.52
N TYR A 187 -11.48 -4.49 -10.96
CA TYR A 187 -10.92 -5.03 -9.73
C TYR A 187 -9.75 -5.97 -10.07
N THR A 188 -8.57 -5.69 -9.52
CA THR A 188 -7.34 -6.44 -9.79
C THR A 188 -6.45 -6.46 -8.55
N THR A 189 -5.41 -7.29 -8.58
CA THR A 189 -4.30 -7.23 -7.64
C THR A 189 -3.33 -6.11 -8.02
N LEU A 190 -2.44 -5.71 -7.09
CA LEU A 190 -1.36 -4.77 -7.40
C LEU A 190 -0.46 -5.29 -8.54
N GLU A 191 -0.16 -6.60 -8.57
CA GLU A 191 0.59 -7.22 -9.67
C GLU A 191 -0.13 -7.08 -11.01
N GLY A 192 -1.46 -7.21 -11.04
CA GLY A 192 -2.23 -7.02 -12.27
C GLY A 192 -2.35 -5.55 -12.69
N ALA A 193 -2.27 -4.60 -11.76
CA ALA A 193 -2.25 -3.17 -12.06
C ALA A 193 -0.87 -2.68 -12.53
N TYR A 194 0.21 -3.37 -12.16
CA TYR A 194 1.59 -2.97 -12.44
C TYR A 194 1.91 -2.67 -13.92
N PRO A 195 1.52 -3.51 -14.90
CA PRO A 195 1.81 -3.24 -16.31
C PRO A 195 1.26 -1.90 -16.81
N THR A 196 0.08 -1.49 -16.33
CA THR A 196 -0.56 -0.20 -16.68
C THR A 196 0.32 1.00 -16.35
N TRP A 197 1.19 0.87 -15.35
CA TRP A 197 2.07 1.93 -14.88
C TRP A 197 3.47 1.84 -15.48
N THR A 198 3.94 0.64 -15.83
CA THR A 198 5.32 0.42 -16.28
C THR A 198 5.51 0.34 -17.79
N GLU A 199 4.46 0.03 -18.55
CA GLU A 199 4.54 -0.18 -20.01
C GLU A 199 4.14 1.08 -20.82
N LYS A 200 4.29 2.27 -20.24
CA LYS A 200 3.98 3.54 -20.91
C LYS A 200 5.00 3.92 -21.99
#